data_AF-A0A2X2VEQ3-F1
#
_entry.id   AF-A0A2X2VEQ3-F1
#
_cell.length_a   1.000
_cell.length_b   1.000
_cell.length_c   1.000
_cell.angle_alpha   90.00
_cell.angle_beta   90.00
_cell.angle_gamma   90.00
#
_symmetry.space_group_name_H-M   'P 1'
#
loop_
_entity.id
_entity.type
_entity.pdbx_description
1 polymer ?
#
loop_
_entity_poly.entity_id
_entity_poly.type
_entity_poly.pdbx_seq_one_letter_code
_entity_poly.pdbx_strand_id
1 'polypeptide(L)'
;MKKELINPPSDERDRELWMQHGAGYIVFENIRKYAINKIPSEADNILREAHIKAIDNTIYGMMMQMDGIFDSLENENYRLALQTNIVLYKDEEVIEELNTLDGDGMCMGFHGWIENDFGSDEIVTSI
;
A
#
# COMPACT_ATOMS: atom_id res chain seq x y z
N MET A 1 6.51 0.41 18.61
CA MET A 1 6.41 -1.06 18.61
C MET A 1 6.97 -1.61 17.32
N LYS A 2 7.68 -2.72 17.40
CA LYS A 2 8.16 -3.44 16.23
C LYS A 2 6.98 -4.23 15.67
N LYS A 3 6.83 -4.24 14.35
CA LYS A 3 5.80 -5.01 13.65
C LYS A 3 6.49 -6.15 12.92
N GLU A 4 5.88 -7.34 12.95
CA GLU A 4 6.39 -8.51 12.22
C GLU A 4 5.31 -9.05 11.29
N LEU A 5 5.75 -9.50 10.11
CA LEU A 5 4.91 -10.11 9.08
C LEU A 5 4.36 -11.44 9.60
N ILE A 6 3.06 -11.67 9.47
CA ILE A 6 2.47 -12.97 9.80
C ILE A 6 2.76 -14.01 8.71
N ASN A 7 2.50 -15.29 8.98
CA ASN A 7 2.61 -16.31 7.94
C ASN A 7 1.58 -16.07 6.82
N PRO A 8 1.95 -16.27 5.54
CA PRO A 8 1.02 -16.14 4.43
C PRO A 8 -0.06 -17.25 4.48
N PRO A 9 -1.29 -16.97 4.01
CA PRO A 9 -2.31 -17.98 3.82
C PRO A 9 -1.88 -19.12 2.89
N SER A 10 -2.39 -20.33 3.13
CA SER A 10 -2.09 -21.49 2.27
C SER A 10 -2.88 -21.50 0.96
N ASP A 11 -4.10 -20.96 0.97
CA ASP A 11 -4.91 -20.79 -0.24
C ASP A 11 -4.29 -19.72 -1.15
N GLU A 12 -4.28 -19.96 -2.46
CA GLU A 12 -3.65 -19.07 -3.44
C GLU A 12 -4.34 -17.72 -3.53
N ARG A 13 -5.68 -17.70 -3.54
CA ARG A 13 -6.45 -16.48 -3.67
C ARG A 13 -6.37 -15.64 -2.39
N ASP A 14 -6.47 -16.29 -1.23
CA ASP A 14 -6.32 -15.60 0.04
C ASP A 14 -4.91 -15.03 0.21
N ARG A 15 -3.88 -15.74 -0.27
CA ARG A 15 -2.49 -15.26 -0.23
C ARG A 15 -2.25 -14.09 -1.17
N GLU A 16 -2.83 -14.10 -2.37
CA GLU A 16 -2.80 -12.98 -3.31
C GLU A 16 -3.35 -11.70 -2.66
N LEU A 17 -4.54 -11.78 -2.06
CA LEU A 17 -5.17 -10.67 -1.34
C LEU A 17 -4.31 -10.21 -0.16
N TRP A 18 -3.81 -11.17 0.63
CA TRP A 18 -2.91 -10.90 1.74
C TRP A 18 -1.64 -10.14 1.30
N MET A 19 -1.03 -10.53 0.18
CA MET A 19 0.11 -9.83 -0.41
C MET A 19 -0.25 -8.41 -0.86
N GLN A 20 -1.39 -8.21 -1.51
CA GLN A 20 -1.88 -6.88 -1.92
C GLN A 20 -2.12 -5.97 -0.70
N HIS A 21 -2.74 -6.48 0.35
CA HIS A 21 -2.93 -5.77 1.62
C HIS A 21 -1.60 -5.44 2.31
N GLY A 22 -0.63 -6.36 2.28
CA GLY A 22 0.71 -6.13 2.83
C GLY A 22 1.51 -5.09 2.08
N ALA A 23 1.41 -5.03 0.76
CA ALA A 23 2.02 -3.96 -0.03
C ALA A 23 1.39 -2.60 0.31
N GLY A 24 0.06 -2.54 0.42
CA GLY A 24 -0.67 -1.36 0.91
C GLY A 24 -0.19 -0.92 2.30
N TYR A 25 -0.01 -1.86 3.23
CA TYR A 25 0.56 -1.62 4.56
C TYR A 25 1.92 -0.94 4.48
N ILE A 26 2.85 -1.52 3.73
CA ILE A 26 4.24 -1.04 3.62
C ILE A 26 4.25 0.39 3.08
N VAL A 27 3.48 0.67 2.04
CA VAL A 27 3.38 2.00 1.42
C VAL A 27 2.78 3.00 2.40
N PHE A 28 1.61 2.69 2.94
CA PHE A 28 0.87 3.61 3.80
C PHE A 28 1.62 3.90 5.09
N GLU A 29 1.99 2.89 5.88
CA GLU A 29 2.59 3.10 7.20
C GLU A 29 3.93 3.82 7.11
N ASN A 30 4.80 3.43 6.17
CA ASN A 30 6.12 4.04 6.08
C ASN A 30 6.04 5.50 5.60
N ILE A 31 5.27 5.77 4.55
CA ILE A 31 5.17 7.12 3.98
C ILE A 31 4.33 8.03 4.88
N ARG A 32 3.19 7.55 5.38
CA ARG A 32 2.30 8.35 6.22
C ARG A 32 2.94 8.73 7.54
N LYS A 33 3.55 7.76 8.24
CA LYS A 33 4.24 8.03 9.51
C LYS A 33 5.38 9.02 9.30
N TYR A 34 6.15 8.86 8.23
CA TYR A 34 7.19 9.82 7.86
C TYR A 34 6.60 11.22 7.66
N ALA A 35 5.55 11.35 6.85
CA ALA A 35 4.94 12.63 6.51
C ALA A 35 4.28 13.31 7.72
N ILE A 36 3.57 12.57 8.58
CA ILE A 36 2.98 13.08 9.82
C ILE A 36 4.06 13.64 10.75
N ASN A 37 5.21 12.96 10.86
CA ASN A 37 6.34 13.43 11.67
C ASN A 37 7.00 14.72 11.11
N LYS A 38 6.62 15.16 9.90
CA LYS A 38 7.06 16.43 9.31
C LYS A 38 6.05 17.57 9.50
N ILE A 39 4.86 17.29 10.05
CA ILE A 39 3.89 18.36 10.36
C ILE A 39 4.49 19.24 11.47
N PRO A 40 4.55 20.58 11.30
CA PRO A 40 5.07 21.48 12.31
C PRO A 40 4.39 21.28 13.67
N SER A 41 5.20 21.23 14.74
CA SER A 41 4.69 21.01 16.11
C SER A 41 3.70 22.10 16.56
N GLU A 42 3.88 23.30 16.03
CA GLU A 42 3.12 24.51 16.30
C GLU A 42 1.84 24.63 15.47
N ALA A 43 1.60 23.73 14.51
CA ALA A 43 0.34 23.71 13.77
C ALA A 43 -0.83 23.53 14.74
N ASP A 44 -1.87 24.34 14.60
CA ASP A 44 -3.11 24.13 15.34
C ASP A 44 -3.84 22.87 14.85
N ASN A 45 -4.92 22.50 15.53
CA ASN A 45 -5.66 21.28 15.22
C ASN A 45 -6.24 21.31 13.80
N ILE A 46 -6.76 22.45 13.35
CA ILE A 46 -7.38 22.58 12.03
C ILE A 46 -6.32 22.40 10.93
N LEU A 47 -5.17 23.06 11.08
CA LEU A 47 -4.07 22.96 10.14
C LEU A 47 -3.46 21.55 10.13
N ARG A 48 -3.34 20.91 11.30
CA ARG A 48 -2.86 19.53 11.41
C ARG A 48 -3.79 18.55 10.73
N GLU A 49 -5.10 18.68 10.92
CA GLU A 49 -6.11 17.86 10.23
C GLU A 49 -6.06 18.05 8.70
N ALA A 50 -5.91 19.30 8.24
CA ALA A 50 -5.75 19.59 6.82
C ALA A 50 -4.49 18.94 6.23
N HIS A 51 -3.38 18.96 6.96
CA HIS A 51 -2.15 18.26 6.55
C HIS A 51 -2.33 16.75 6.48
N ILE A 52 -2.95 16.14 7.49
CA ILE A 52 -3.21 14.69 7.50
C ILE A 52 -4.06 14.29 6.30
N LYS A 53 -5.15 15.04 6.03
CA LYS A 53 -6.00 14.76 4.87
C LYS A 53 -5.26 14.90 3.53
N ALA A 54 -4.38 15.89 3.40
CA ALA A 54 -3.55 16.05 2.21
C ALA A 54 -2.55 14.91 2.02
N ILE A 55 -1.93 14.44 3.11
CA ILE A 55 -1.04 13.27 3.12
C ILE A 55 -1.81 12.02 2.66
N ASP A 56 -2.97 11.76 3.26
CA ASP A 56 -3.77 10.55 2.99
C ASP A 56 -4.24 10.52 1.52
N ASN A 57 -4.72 11.65 1.00
CA ASN A 57 -5.10 11.78 -0.42
C ASN A 57 -3.91 11.57 -1.37
N THR A 58 -2.72 12.05 -1.00
CA THR A 58 -1.51 11.93 -1.84
C THR A 58 -1.04 10.47 -1.90
N ILE A 59 -1.02 9.79 -0.75
CA ILE A 59 -0.66 8.37 -0.68
C ILE A 59 -1.65 7.54 -1.48
N TYR A 60 -2.95 7.85 -1.39
CA TYR A 60 -3.96 7.17 -2.20
C TYR A 60 -3.73 7.34 -3.69
N GLY A 61 -3.51 8.58 -4.13
CA GLY A 61 -3.19 8.87 -5.53
C GLY A 61 -1.96 8.10 -6.01
N MET A 62 -0.93 7.99 -5.18
CA MET A 62 0.25 7.19 -5.51
C MET A 62 -0.07 5.70 -5.62
N MET A 63 -0.85 5.13 -4.70
CA MET A 63 -1.26 3.72 -4.75
C MET A 63 -2.08 3.41 -6.01
N MET A 64 -3.02 4.30 -6.37
CA MET A 64 -3.78 4.18 -7.63
C MET A 64 -2.87 4.15 -8.86
N GLN A 65 -1.80 4.96 -8.88
CA GLN A 65 -0.81 4.94 -9.96
C GLN A 65 -0.05 3.61 -10.03
N MET A 66 0.28 3.02 -8.88
CA MET A 66 0.99 1.74 -8.82
C MET A 66 0.08 0.57 -9.23
N ASP A 67 -1.22 0.66 -8.96
CA ASP A 67 -2.25 -0.28 -9.44
C ASP A 67 -2.62 -0.04 -10.92
N GLY A 68 -1.99 0.93 -11.59
CA GLY A 68 -2.22 1.22 -13.01
C GLY A 68 -3.56 1.85 -13.33
N ILE A 69 -4.23 2.47 -12.35
CA ILE A 69 -5.50 3.18 -12.54
C ILE A 69 -5.32 4.42 -13.45
N PHE A 70 -4.10 4.97 -13.52
CA PHE A 70 -3.80 6.10 -14.40
C PHE A 70 -3.16 5.67 -15.71
N ASP A 71 -3.44 6.45 -16.76
CA ASP A 71 -3.03 6.16 -18.12
C ASP A 71 -1.51 6.14 -18.32
N SER A 72 -1.06 5.21 -19.16
CA SER A 72 0.29 5.24 -19.72
C SER A 72 0.45 6.37 -20.74
N LEU A 73 1.70 6.78 -20.99
CA LEU A 73 2.01 7.63 -22.14
C LEU A 73 2.21 6.74 -23.37
N GLU A 74 1.45 6.96 -24.43
CA GLU A 74 1.53 6.15 -25.64
C GLU A 74 1.48 6.98 -26.93
N ASN A 75 2.09 6.43 -27.98
CA ASN A 75 1.97 6.90 -29.36
C ASN A 75 1.92 5.69 -30.30
N GLU A 76 1.92 5.92 -31.62
CA GLU A 76 1.81 4.86 -32.64
C GLU A 76 2.85 3.72 -32.51
N ASN A 77 4.00 3.98 -31.87
CA ASN A 77 5.12 3.05 -31.84
C ASN A 77 5.53 2.62 -30.42
N TYR A 78 5.16 3.37 -29.39
CA TYR A 78 5.68 3.18 -28.04
C TYR A 78 4.63 3.39 -26.96
N ARG A 79 4.77 2.63 -25.87
CA ARG A 79 4.02 2.80 -24.62
C ARG A 79 5.02 2.87 -23.45
N LEU A 80 4.84 3.86 -22.59
CA LEU A 80 5.57 4.03 -21.34
C LEU A 80 4.57 3.95 -20.18
N ALA A 81 4.70 2.92 -19.35
CA ALA A 81 3.86 2.67 -18.20
C ALA A 81 4.72 2.44 -16.95
N LEU A 82 4.16 2.73 -15.78
CA LEU A 82 4.71 2.28 -14.51
C LEU A 82 4.15 0.89 -14.22
N GLN A 83 5.02 -0.02 -13.79
CA GLN A 83 4.68 -1.36 -13.36
C GLN A 83 5.30 -1.60 -11.99
N THR A 84 4.54 -2.19 -11.10
CA THR A 84 4.98 -2.52 -9.75
C THR A 84 4.72 -4.00 -9.51
N ASN A 85 5.66 -4.67 -8.85
CA ASN A 85 5.48 -6.06 -8.42
C ASN A 85 5.52 -6.14 -6.90
N ILE A 86 4.67 -6.99 -6.34
CA ILE A 86 4.70 -7.39 -4.93
C ILE A 86 5.40 -8.74 -4.87
N VAL A 87 6.47 -8.83 -4.08
CA VAL A 87 7.30 -10.04 -4.03
C VAL A 87 7.32 -10.59 -2.62
N LEU A 88 6.99 -11.88 -2.49
CA LEU A 88 7.06 -12.61 -1.23
C LEU A 88 8.30 -13.51 -1.23
N TYR A 89 9.10 -13.37 -0.18
CA TYR A 89 10.33 -14.14 0.02
C TYR A 89 10.18 -15.14 1.15
N LYS A 90 10.86 -16.28 1.02
CA LYS A 90 11.14 -17.23 2.10
C LYS A 90 12.59 -17.66 1.98
N ASP A 91 13.37 -17.49 3.05
CA ASP A 91 14.79 -17.86 3.09
C ASP A 91 15.59 -17.26 1.90
N GLU A 92 15.32 -15.99 1.56
CA GLU A 92 15.88 -15.24 0.41
C GLU A 92 15.43 -15.73 -0.99
N GLU A 93 14.63 -16.78 -1.07
CA GLU A 93 14.04 -17.24 -2.33
C GLU A 93 12.67 -16.58 -2.57
N VAL A 94 12.42 -16.17 -3.82
CA VAL A 94 11.09 -15.68 -4.23
C VAL A 94 10.16 -16.89 -4.29
N ILE A 95 9.12 -16.87 -3.46
CA ILE A 95 8.08 -17.90 -3.49
C ILE A 95 6.85 -17.46 -4.26
N GLU A 96 6.64 -16.15 -4.42
CA GLU A 96 5.54 -15.59 -5.19
C GLU A 96 5.81 -14.15 -5.62
N GLU A 97 5.31 -13.79 -6.79
CA GLU A 97 5.41 -12.44 -7.36
C GLU A 97 4.09 -12.08 -8.03
N LEU A 98 3.54 -10.91 -7.67
CA LEU A 98 2.28 -10.39 -8.21
C LEU A 98 2.57 -9.10 -8.95
N ASN A 99 2.11 -9.00 -10.20
CA ASN A 99 2.04 -7.73 -10.90
C ASN A 99 0.82 -6.96 -10.39
N THR A 100 1.01 -5.73 -9.92
CA THR A 100 -0.08 -4.91 -9.34
C THR A 100 -1.11 -4.46 -10.37
N LEU A 101 -0.82 -4.63 -11.66
CA LEU A 101 -1.79 -4.42 -12.74
C LEU A 101 -2.79 -5.58 -12.89
N ASP A 102 -2.49 -6.74 -12.27
CA ASP A 102 -3.32 -7.93 -12.30
C ASP A 102 -3.92 -8.17 -10.90
N GLY A 103 -5.22 -8.49 -10.82
CA GLY A 103 -5.92 -8.72 -9.55
C GLY A 103 -6.75 -7.51 -9.08
N ASP A 104 -7.01 -7.44 -7.77
CA ASP A 104 -7.91 -6.41 -7.20
C ASP A 104 -7.18 -5.09 -6.85
N GLY A 105 -5.85 -5.10 -6.79
CA GLY A 105 -5.01 -3.93 -6.54
C GLY A 105 -4.75 -3.63 -5.06
N MET A 106 -3.64 -2.96 -4.79
CA MET A 106 -3.22 -2.58 -3.43
C MET A 106 -4.18 -1.58 -2.77
N CYS A 107 -4.97 -0.86 -3.57
CA CYS A 107 -6.01 0.05 -3.10
C CYS A 107 -7.15 -0.65 -2.34
N MET A 108 -7.34 -1.97 -2.46
CA MET A 108 -8.39 -2.67 -1.71
C MET A 108 -8.20 -2.60 -0.20
N GLY A 109 -6.95 -2.58 0.28
CA GLY A 109 -6.67 -2.34 1.69
C GLY A 109 -6.98 -0.90 2.13
N PHE A 110 -7.00 0.08 1.20
CA PHE A 110 -7.00 1.51 1.52
C PHE A 110 -8.24 1.98 2.29
N HIS A 111 -9.42 1.41 2.01
CA HIS A 111 -10.62 1.71 2.82
C HIS A 111 -10.45 1.24 4.26
N GLY A 112 -9.87 0.06 4.47
CA GLY A 112 -9.52 -0.41 5.82
C GLY A 112 -8.46 0.44 6.52
N TRP A 113 -7.56 1.08 5.75
CA TRP A 113 -6.56 2.03 6.26
C TRP A 113 -7.15 3.39 6.69
N ILE A 114 -8.13 3.92 5.97
CA ILE A 114 -8.82 5.18 6.35
C ILE A 114 -9.78 4.94 7.51
N GLU A 115 -10.51 3.84 7.49
CA GLU A 115 -11.55 3.54 8.48
C GLU A 115 -10.98 2.88 9.75
N ASN A 116 -9.67 2.59 9.74
CA ASN A 116 -8.97 1.84 10.79
C ASN A 116 -9.62 0.46 11.02
N ASP A 117 -10.17 -0.11 9.95
CA ASP A 117 -10.90 -1.37 9.87
C ASP A 117 -10.17 -2.32 8.92
N PHE A 118 -9.18 -3.04 9.44
CA PHE A 118 -8.34 -3.97 8.67
C PHE A 118 -9.03 -5.30 8.34
N GLY A 119 -10.35 -5.43 8.56
CA GLY A 119 -11.07 -6.68 8.39
C GLY A 119 -10.47 -7.84 9.23
N SER A 120 -10.48 -9.04 8.66
CA SER A 120 -9.83 -10.25 9.20
C SER A 120 -8.40 -10.47 8.68
N ASP A 121 -7.84 -9.51 7.95
CA ASP A 121 -6.64 -9.68 7.13
C ASP A 121 -5.41 -9.12 7.86
N GLU A 122 -5.16 -9.62 9.08
CA GLU A 122 -3.97 -9.23 9.83
C GLU A 122 -2.73 -9.54 9.00
N ILE A 123 -2.02 -8.52 8.49
CA ILE A 123 -0.72 -8.71 7.82
C ILE A 123 0.42 -8.67 8.83
N VAL A 124 0.23 -7.94 9.92
CA VAL A 124 1.27 -7.69 10.91
C VAL A 124 0.78 -8.00 12.31
N THR A 125 1.66 -8.60 13.12
CA THR A 125 1.46 -8.74 14.56
C THR A 125 2.28 -7.71 15.33
N SER A 126 1.82 -7.41 16.55
CA SER A 126 2.44 -6.48 17.47
C SER A 126 3.36 -7.22 18.44
N ILE A 127 4.60 -6.74 18.58
CA ILE A 127 5.59 -7.24 19.56
C ILE A 127 6.03 -6.10 20.48
#